data_AF-X0XIN4-F1
#
_entry.id   AF-X0XIN4-F1
#
_cell.length_a   1.000
_cell.length_b   1.000
_cell.length_c   1.000
_cell.angle_alpha   90.00
_cell.angle_beta   90.00
_cell.angle_gamma   90.00
#
_symmetry.space_group_name_H-M   'P 1'
#
loop_
_entity.id
_entity.type
_entity.pdbx_description
1 polymer ?
#
loop_
_entity_poly.entity_id
_entity_poly.type
_entity_poly.pdbx_seq_one_letter_code
_entity_poly.pdbx_strand_id
1 'polypeptide(L)'
;CGGESPITVTYKGAPIITMKHPFWAANWSWAGATVHTKSLGDGKYSMYGESRKLGLAIRGAASAKSDHVFEVRYKLVAARELKNIIGGGIEFRLDLKSDALPKSLAKPELLGDERGWRWSVAKDQALTVRFDPPVAKVYFERNNPSTIRVMLVGESLAAGPHEVTMTIELPKGGTMARSAAERYGPADVDNWLPNALSWATTPVDVSFLNHKPAGRHGFIRAE
;
A
#
# COMPACT_ATOMS: atom_id res chain seq x y z
N CYS A 1 -11.85 -13.99 -3.25
CA CYS A 1 -11.46 -12.80 -4.04
C CYS A 1 -10.36 -12.04 -3.31
N GLY A 2 -9.10 -12.15 -3.75
CA GLY A 2 -7.96 -11.43 -3.14
C GLY A 2 -7.77 -10.08 -3.83
N GLY A 3 -8.50 -9.06 -3.37
CA GLY A 3 -8.36 -7.70 -3.89
C GLY A 3 -6.97 -7.11 -3.62
N GLU A 4 -6.47 -6.33 -4.57
CA GLU A 4 -5.28 -5.50 -4.38
C GLU A 4 -5.49 -4.58 -3.17
N SER A 5 -4.79 -4.83 -2.07
CA SER A 5 -4.67 -3.86 -0.99
C SER A 5 -3.29 -3.24 -1.09
N PRO A 6 -3.17 -1.98 -1.55
CA PRO A 6 -1.89 -1.31 -1.52
C PRO A 6 -1.42 -1.24 -0.07
N ILE A 7 -0.11 -1.36 0.13
CA ILE A 7 0.45 -1.22 1.47
C ILE A 7 0.35 0.26 1.85
N THR A 8 -0.32 0.55 2.95
CA THR A 8 -0.61 1.92 3.38
C THR A 8 0.00 2.17 4.75
N VAL A 9 0.60 3.34 4.93
CA VAL A 9 0.95 3.86 6.26
C VAL A 9 -0.11 4.85 6.69
N THR A 10 -0.61 4.68 7.91
CA THR A 10 -1.52 5.65 8.54
C THR A 10 -0.81 6.40 9.64
N TYR A 11 -1.26 7.62 9.92
CA TYR A 11 -0.84 8.44 11.05
C TYR A 11 -2.08 9.03 11.70
N LYS A 12 -2.26 8.78 13.01
CA LYS A 12 -3.47 9.14 13.77
C LYS A 12 -4.77 8.66 13.09
N GLY A 13 -4.72 7.49 12.46
CA GLY A 13 -5.86 6.87 11.78
C GLY A 13 -6.09 7.30 10.33
N ALA A 14 -5.44 8.35 9.83
CA ALA A 14 -5.56 8.77 8.43
C ALA A 14 -4.43 8.16 7.57
N PRO A 15 -4.71 7.69 6.35
CA PRO A 15 -3.66 7.25 5.43
C PRO A 15 -2.81 8.43 4.99
N ILE A 16 -1.49 8.35 5.19
CA ILE A 16 -0.54 9.40 4.77
C ILE A 16 0.44 8.92 3.71
N ILE A 17 0.60 7.59 3.53
CA ILE A 17 1.45 7.03 2.49
C ILE A 17 0.76 5.82 1.86
N THR A 18 0.82 5.73 0.54
CA THR A 18 0.45 4.53 -0.22
C THR A 18 1.66 4.03 -1.01
N MET A 19 1.91 2.72 -0.97
CA MET A 19 2.99 2.07 -1.69
C MET A 19 2.48 1.30 -2.91
N LYS A 20 3.21 1.41 -4.01
CA LYS A 20 3.02 0.63 -5.24
C LYS A 20 4.35 0.04 -5.70
N HIS A 21 4.29 -0.95 -6.59
CA HIS A 21 5.48 -1.62 -7.12
C HIS A 21 5.58 -1.52 -8.65
N PRO A 22 5.92 -0.34 -9.20
CA PRO A 22 6.04 -0.20 -10.64
C PRO A 22 7.36 -0.75 -11.16
N PHE A 23 7.31 -1.37 -12.34
CA PHE A 23 8.46 -1.91 -13.05
C PHE A 23 8.37 -1.58 -14.55
N TRP A 24 9.51 -1.33 -15.15
CA TRP A 24 9.67 -0.97 -16.54
C TRP A 24 10.78 -1.79 -17.20
N ALA A 25 10.52 -2.25 -18.41
CA ALA A 25 11.51 -2.78 -19.32
C ALA A 25 12.26 -1.62 -20.01
N ALA A 26 13.00 -1.91 -21.08
CA ALA A 26 13.65 -0.90 -21.90
C ALA A 26 12.67 0.20 -22.37
N ASN A 27 13.19 1.40 -22.63
CA ASN A 27 12.44 2.53 -23.20
C ASN A 27 11.18 2.92 -22.41
N TRP A 28 11.24 2.84 -21.07
CA TRP A 28 10.11 3.13 -20.18
C TRP A 28 8.86 2.28 -20.49
N SER A 29 9.04 1.14 -21.15
CA SER A 29 7.93 0.26 -21.47
C SER A 29 7.42 -0.39 -20.20
N TRP A 30 6.14 -0.22 -19.89
CA TRP A 30 5.53 -0.85 -18.72
C TRP A 30 5.81 -2.36 -18.72
N ALA A 31 6.36 -2.83 -17.61
CA ALA A 31 6.54 -4.24 -17.33
C ALA A 31 5.63 -4.72 -16.20
N GLY A 32 5.19 -3.79 -15.34
CA GLY A 32 4.28 -4.01 -14.24
C GLY A 32 4.80 -5.00 -13.21
N ALA A 33 4.27 -4.90 -12.00
CA ALA A 33 4.27 -6.01 -11.07
C ALA A 33 2.99 -5.95 -10.25
N THR A 34 2.32 -7.08 -10.13
CA THR A 34 1.21 -7.22 -9.19
C THR A 34 1.77 -7.84 -7.93
N VAL A 35 1.79 -7.07 -6.84
CA VAL A 35 2.25 -7.54 -5.54
C VAL A 35 1.05 -7.69 -4.61
N HIS A 36 0.86 -8.90 -4.15
CA HIS A 36 -0.16 -9.28 -3.18
C HIS A 36 0.46 -9.42 -1.80
N THR A 37 -0.34 -9.10 -0.79
CA THR A 37 0.02 -9.29 0.61
C THR A 37 -0.96 -10.26 1.25
N LYS A 38 -0.43 -11.16 2.08
CA LYS A 38 -1.22 -12.09 2.89
C LYS A 38 -0.78 -11.97 4.33
N SER A 39 -1.72 -11.65 5.22
CA SER A 39 -1.47 -11.69 6.67
C SER A 39 -1.19 -13.13 7.11
N LEU A 40 -0.22 -13.27 8.00
CA LEU A 40 0.12 -14.52 8.68
C LEU A 40 -0.27 -14.48 10.17
N GLY A 41 -0.96 -13.43 10.62
CA GLY A 41 -1.21 -13.16 12.04
C GLY A 41 -0.04 -12.47 12.73
N ASP A 42 -0.27 -11.96 13.95
CA ASP A 42 0.75 -11.37 14.84
C ASP A 42 1.61 -10.26 14.20
N GLY A 43 1.01 -9.44 13.33
CA GLY A 43 1.72 -8.38 12.63
C GLY A 43 2.76 -8.88 11.61
N LYS A 44 2.66 -10.13 11.18
CA LYS A 44 3.49 -10.74 10.15
C LYS A 44 2.73 -10.87 8.84
N TYR A 45 3.43 -10.67 7.74
CA TYR A 45 2.86 -10.71 6.40
C TYR A 45 3.81 -11.41 5.44
N SER A 46 3.23 -12.11 4.48
CA SER A 46 3.94 -12.57 3.28
C SER A 46 3.55 -11.69 2.10
N MET A 47 4.52 -11.41 1.24
CA MET A 47 4.35 -10.68 0.00
C MET A 47 4.75 -11.59 -1.16
N TYR A 48 3.96 -11.57 -2.23
CA TYR A 48 4.28 -12.28 -3.45
C TYR A 48 3.78 -11.53 -4.67
N GLY A 49 4.56 -11.56 -5.74
CA GLY A 49 4.23 -10.91 -6.98
C GLY A 49 5.22 -11.28 -8.07
N GLU A 50 4.99 -10.75 -9.26
CA GLU A 50 5.88 -10.96 -10.39
C GLU A 50 5.76 -9.84 -11.42
N SER A 51 6.87 -9.58 -12.11
CA SER A 51 6.89 -8.92 -13.41
C SER A 51 7.16 -9.96 -14.49
N ARG A 52 6.10 -10.44 -15.15
CA ARG A 52 6.22 -11.49 -16.18
C ARG A 52 7.13 -11.09 -17.33
N LYS A 53 7.01 -9.84 -17.79
CA LYS A 53 7.82 -9.31 -18.91
C LYS A 53 9.31 -9.29 -18.60
N LEU A 54 9.66 -9.05 -17.34
CA LEU A 54 11.05 -9.10 -16.87
C LEU A 54 11.48 -10.51 -16.44
N GLY A 55 10.57 -11.46 -16.29
CA GLY A 55 10.89 -12.76 -15.68
C GLY A 55 11.38 -12.59 -14.24
N LEU A 56 10.79 -11.65 -13.50
CA LEU A 56 11.20 -11.27 -12.15
C LEU A 56 10.12 -11.66 -11.16
N ALA A 57 10.41 -12.62 -10.28
CA ALA A 57 9.54 -12.91 -9.14
C ALA A 57 9.89 -12.00 -7.96
N ILE A 58 8.87 -11.49 -7.28
CA ILE A 58 8.99 -10.65 -6.10
C ILE A 58 8.40 -11.43 -4.93
N ARG A 59 9.22 -11.72 -3.93
CA ARG A 59 8.77 -12.30 -2.67
C ARG A 59 9.13 -11.35 -1.55
N GLY A 60 8.37 -11.41 -0.47
CA GLY A 60 8.76 -10.69 0.73
C GLY A 60 8.15 -11.26 1.99
N ALA A 61 8.77 -10.90 3.11
CA ALA A 61 8.26 -11.15 4.44
C ALA A 61 8.31 -9.84 5.20
N ALA A 62 7.19 -9.45 5.80
CA ALA A 62 7.07 -8.23 6.57
C ALA A 62 6.70 -8.55 8.02
N SER A 63 7.26 -7.82 8.97
CA SER A 63 7.00 -8.03 10.40
C SER A 63 7.28 -6.78 11.22
N ALA A 64 6.47 -6.53 12.25
CA ALA A 64 6.83 -5.59 13.30
C ALA A 64 8.05 -6.10 14.08
N LYS A 65 9.04 -5.22 14.30
CA LYS A 65 10.19 -5.45 15.18
C LYS A 65 10.01 -4.80 16.54
N SER A 66 9.24 -3.72 16.57
CA SER A 66 8.72 -3.03 17.76
C SER A 66 7.44 -2.28 17.36
N ASP A 67 6.82 -1.60 18.31
CA ASP A 67 5.59 -0.81 18.08
C ASP A 67 5.73 0.26 16.99
N HIS A 68 6.95 0.68 16.69
CA HIS A 68 7.25 1.77 15.76
C HIS A 68 8.28 1.40 14.69
N VAL A 69 8.67 0.12 14.59
CA VAL A 69 9.62 -0.33 13.58
C VAL A 69 9.05 -1.53 12.85
N PHE A 70 8.94 -1.40 11.53
CA PHE A 70 8.46 -2.43 10.64
C PHE A 70 9.57 -2.81 9.66
N GLU A 71 9.85 -4.10 9.52
CA GLU A 71 10.84 -4.63 8.59
C GLU A 71 10.12 -5.34 7.45
N VAL A 72 10.57 -5.09 6.22
CA VAL A 72 10.16 -5.83 5.02
C VAL A 72 11.41 -6.37 4.34
N ARG A 73 11.57 -7.69 4.31
CA ARG A 73 12.62 -8.34 3.53
C ARG A 73 12.08 -8.66 2.15
N TYR A 74 12.67 -8.06 1.12
CA TYR A 74 12.40 -8.38 -0.28
C TYR A 74 13.38 -9.43 -0.77
N LYS A 75 12.86 -10.37 -1.56
CA LYS A 75 13.63 -11.33 -2.34
C LYS A 75 13.17 -11.25 -3.79
N LEU A 76 14.04 -10.72 -4.64
CA LEU A 76 13.84 -10.52 -6.06
C LEU A 76 14.55 -11.66 -6.78
N VAL A 77 13.82 -12.47 -7.54
CA VAL A 77 14.40 -13.63 -8.23
C VAL A 77 14.28 -13.42 -9.72
N ALA A 78 15.40 -13.13 -10.36
CA ALA A 78 15.48 -12.97 -11.81
C ALA A 78 15.69 -14.34 -12.46
N ALA A 79 14.75 -14.78 -13.31
CA ALA A 79 14.84 -16.06 -14.00
C ALA A 79 15.99 -16.11 -15.03
N ARG A 80 16.50 -14.94 -15.43
CA ARG A 80 17.62 -14.74 -16.35
C ARG A 80 18.32 -13.43 -16.03
N GLU A 81 19.48 -13.22 -16.61
CA GLU A 81 20.15 -11.93 -16.55
C GLU A 81 19.29 -10.85 -17.23
N LEU A 82 19.13 -9.71 -16.57
CA LEU A 82 18.44 -8.54 -17.08
C LEU A 82 19.47 -7.47 -17.43
N LYS A 83 19.36 -6.91 -18.63
CA LYS A 83 20.21 -5.85 -19.17
C LYS A 83 19.37 -4.84 -19.93
N ASN A 84 19.81 -3.58 -19.95
CA ASN A 84 19.19 -2.49 -20.69
C ASN A 84 17.71 -2.27 -20.33
N ILE A 85 17.33 -2.58 -19.09
CA ILE A 85 16.00 -2.27 -18.56
C ILE A 85 16.03 -0.90 -17.87
N ILE A 86 14.86 -0.34 -17.55
CA ILE A 86 14.79 0.78 -16.61
C ILE A 86 14.80 0.27 -15.17
N GLY A 87 14.22 -0.91 -14.94
CA GLY A 87 14.14 -1.52 -13.61
C GLY A 87 12.84 -1.13 -12.89
N GLY A 88 12.87 -1.12 -11.57
CA GLY A 88 11.71 -0.78 -10.77
C GLY A 88 11.90 -1.10 -9.30
N GLY A 89 10.84 -0.93 -8.52
CA GLY A 89 10.88 -1.16 -7.09
C GLY A 89 9.64 -0.65 -6.41
N ILE A 90 9.77 0.35 -5.55
CA ILE A 90 8.70 0.90 -4.73
C ILE A 90 8.43 2.34 -5.11
N GLU A 91 7.17 2.69 -5.34
CA GLU A 91 6.70 4.07 -5.41
C GLU A 91 5.92 4.39 -4.13
N PHE A 92 6.42 5.36 -3.37
CA PHE A 92 5.73 5.93 -2.22
C PHE A 92 4.99 7.19 -2.66
N ARG A 93 3.68 7.21 -2.47
CA ARG A 93 2.83 8.39 -2.65
C ARG A 93 2.47 8.95 -1.29
N LEU A 94 2.95 10.15 -1.00
CA LEU A 94 2.76 10.83 0.28
C LEU A 94 1.60 11.81 0.14
N ASP A 95 0.65 11.74 1.07
CA ASP A 95 -0.37 12.78 1.23
C ASP A 95 0.18 13.90 2.12
N LEU A 96 0.88 14.84 1.49
CA LEU A 96 1.46 16.00 2.16
C LEU A 96 0.42 16.99 2.71
N LYS A 97 -0.86 16.79 2.40
CA LYS A 97 -1.97 17.68 2.77
C LYS A 97 -2.99 17.02 3.70
N SER A 98 -2.71 15.81 4.19
CA SER A 98 -3.61 15.09 5.09
C SER A 98 -3.96 15.92 6.33
N ASP A 99 -5.23 15.93 6.72
CA ASP A 99 -5.71 16.67 7.90
C ASP A 99 -5.11 16.15 9.22
N ALA A 100 -4.55 14.93 9.23
CA ALA A 100 -3.84 14.38 10.38
C ALA A 100 -2.47 15.04 10.62
N LEU A 101 -1.98 15.83 9.66
CA LEU A 101 -0.67 16.46 9.65
C LEU A 101 -0.76 17.96 10.01
N PRO A 102 0.31 18.53 10.60
CA PRO A 102 0.44 19.98 10.75
C PRO A 102 0.35 20.70 9.39
N LYS A 103 -0.25 21.89 9.37
CA LYS A 103 -0.44 22.71 8.15
C LYS A 103 0.87 23.16 7.48
N SER A 104 1.96 23.23 8.25
CA SER A 104 3.29 23.56 7.74
C SER A 104 4.24 22.45 8.14
N LEU A 105 4.58 21.60 7.18
CA LEU A 105 5.55 20.52 7.35
C LEU A 105 6.72 20.71 6.40
N ALA A 106 7.89 20.27 6.86
CA ALA A 106 9.02 20.06 5.97
C ALA A 106 8.65 19.04 4.88
N LYS A 107 9.18 19.25 3.68
CA LYS A 107 9.11 18.25 2.62
C LYS A 107 9.91 17.01 3.05
N PRO A 108 9.58 15.81 2.52
CA PRO A 108 10.46 14.66 2.65
C PRO A 108 11.85 14.98 2.08
N GLU A 109 12.84 14.30 2.62
CA GLU A 109 14.25 14.41 2.28
C GLU A 109 14.80 13.03 1.91
N LEU A 110 15.68 12.98 0.91
CA LEU A 110 16.38 11.75 0.53
C LEU A 110 17.58 11.57 1.45
N LEU A 111 17.84 10.33 1.84
CA LEU A 111 19.06 9.97 2.57
C LEU A 111 20.19 9.77 1.57
N GLY A 112 21.42 10.06 1.98
CA GLY A 112 22.61 9.80 1.18
C GLY A 112 22.79 8.32 0.81
N ASP A 113 23.61 8.09 -0.21
CA ASP A 113 24.07 6.76 -0.65
C ASP A 113 22.94 5.79 -1.04
N GLU A 114 21.80 6.31 -1.53
CA GLU A 114 20.65 5.50 -1.95
C GLU A 114 20.11 4.59 -0.84
N ARG A 115 20.20 5.07 0.40
CA ARG A 115 19.78 4.32 1.59
C ARG A 115 18.36 4.61 2.03
N GLY A 116 17.62 5.50 1.35
CA GLY A 116 16.20 5.71 1.59
C GLY A 116 15.82 7.18 1.73
N TRP A 117 14.85 7.48 2.59
CA TRP A 117 14.29 8.82 2.73
C TRP A 117 13.66 9.03 4.12
N ARG A 118 13.47 10.28 4.52
CA ARG A 118 12.89 10.69 5.80
C ARG A 118 11.86 11.78 5.60
N TRP A 119 10.79 11.76 6.38
CA TRP A 119 9.78 12.81 6.37
C TRP A 119 9.37 13.17 7.80
N SER A 120 9.64 14.42 8.19
CA SER A 120 9.15 14.97 9.45
C SER A 120 7.63 15.16 9.35
N VAL A 121 6.87 14.50 10.22
CA VAL A 121 5.40 14.52 10.22
C VAL A 121 4.80 15.31 11.40
N ALA A 122 5.63 15.65 12.38
CA ALA A 122 5.34 16.59 13.46
C ALA A 122 6.65 17.07 14.10
N LYS A 123 6.54 17.99 15.07
CA LYS A 123 7.70 18.39 15.88
C LYS A 123 8.32 17.16 16.53
N ASP A 124 9.61 16.96 16.30
CA ASP A 124 10.41 15.85 16.83
C ASP A 124 9.91 14.43 16.45
N GLN A 125 9.08 14.32 15.41
CA GLN A 125 8.58 13.04 14.90
C GLN A 125 8.77 12.93 13.40
N ALA A 126 9.36 11.83 12.97
CA ALA A 126 9.58 11.54 11.56
C ALA A 126 9.18 10.11 11.24
N LEU A 127 8.74 9.93 10.00
CA LEU A 127 8.74 8.64 9.34
C LEU A 127 10.05 8.49 8.60
N THR A 128 10.76 7.38 8.79
CA THR A 128 12.00 7.12 8.08
C THR A 128 11.97 5.76 7.41
N VAL A 129 12.36 5.72 6.14
CA VAL A 129 12.51 4.47 5.39
C VAL A 129 13.98 4.29 5.06
N ARG A 130 14.51 3.12 5.40
CA ARG A 130 15.91 2.74 5.14
C ARG A 130 15.99 1.46 4.36
N PHE A 131 17.04 1.33 3.55
CA PHE A 131 17.33 0.12 2.80
C PHE A 131 18.74 -0.37 3.10
N ASP A 132 18.86 -1.69 3.22
CA ASP A 132 20.13 -2.39 3.32
C ASP A 132 20.09 -3.71 2.52
N PRO A 133 21.01 -3.93 1.56
CA PRO A 133 22.02 -2.98 1.08
C PRO A 133 21.40 -1.72 0.43
N PRO A 134 22.20 -0.69 0.08
CA PRO A 134 21.74 0.42 -0.74
C PRO A 134 20.97 -0.05 -1.97
N VAL A 135 19.90 0.66 -2.33
CA VAL A 135 19.13 0.33 -3.53
C VAL A 135 19.79 0.92 -4.77
N ALA A 136 19.32 0.54 -5.96
CA ALA A 136 19.90 1.06 -7.20
C ALA A 136 19.72 2.57 -7.35
N LYS A 137 18.61 3.13 -6.84
CA LYS A 137 18.35 4.58 -6.83
C LYS A 137 17.17 4.97 -5.92
N VAL A 138 17.23 6.13 -5.31
CA VAL A 138 16.13 6.80 -4.61
C VAL A 138 16.00 8.23 -5.13
N TYR A 139 14.80 8.63 -5.57
CA TYR A 139 14.60 9.97 -6.11
C TYR A 139 13.13 10.44 -6.04
N PHE A 140 12.93 11.76 -6.13
CA PHE A 140 11.59 12.35 -6.31
C PHE A 140 11.17 12.25 -7.78
N GLU A 141 10.01 11.66 -8.04
CA GLU A 141 9.50 11.54 -9.40
C GLU A 141 9.24 12.92 -9.99
N ARG A 142 9.99 13.28 -11.04
CA ARG A 142 9.92 14.60 -11.69
C ARG A 142 10.06 15.77 -10.70
N ASN A 143 10.93 15.63 -9.69
CA ASN A 143 11.12 16.59 -8.60
C ASN A 143 9.86 16.86 -7.76
N ASN A 144 8.85 15.98 -7.82
CA ASN A 144 7.66 16.08 -6.99
C ASN A 144 7.89 15.41 -5.62
N PRO A 145 7.94 16.16 -4.51
CA PRO A 145 8.18 15.59 -3.19
C PRO A 145 7.04 14.68 -2.70
N SER A 146 5.84 14.72 -3.30
CA SER A 146 4.76 13.80 -2.93
C SER A 146 4.94 12.39 -3.47
N THR A 147 5.93 12.16 -4.34
CA THR A 147 6.15 10.87 -5.00
C THR A 147 7.63 10.51 -4.96
N ILE A 148 7.97 9.51 -4.17
CA ILE A 148 9.34 9.00 -4.04
C ILE A 148 9.43 7.65 -4.74
N ARG A 149 10.38 7.50 -5.65
CA ARG A 149 10.70 6.22 -6.29
C ARG A 149 11.98 5.64 -5.71
N VAL A 150 11.89 4.37 -5.32
CA VAL A 150 13.00 3.55 -4.85
C VAL A 150 13.15 2.41 -5.84
N MET A 151 14.25 2.39 -6.57
CA MET A 151 14.58 1.37 -7.56
C MET A 151 15.30 0.22 -6.85
N LEU A 152 14.57 -0.84 -6.51
CA LEU A 152 15.18 -2.06 -5.97
C LEU A 152 16.00 -2.80 -7.05
N VAL A 153 15.58 -2.65 -8.31
CA VAL A 153 16.27 -3.14 -9.51
C VAL A 153 16.59 -1.95 -10.39
N GLY A 154 17.85 -1.81 -10.79
CA GLY A 154 18.32 -0.78 -11.72
C GLY A 154 18.31 -1.25 -13.17
N GLU A 155 19.27 -0.76 -13.95
CA GLU A 155 19.35 -1.02 -15.40
C GLU A 155 19.79 -2.45 -15.76
N SER A 156 20.35 -3.16 -14.79
CA SER A 156 20.73 -4.56 -14.91
C SER A 156 20.51 -5.30 -13.59
N LEU A 157 20.36 -6.63 -13.71
CA LEU A 157 20.26 -7.53 -12.57
C LEU A 157 20.79 -8.91 -12.99
N ALA A 158 21.72 -9.48 -12.22
CA ALA A 158 22.20 -10.83 -12.48
C ALA A 158 21.06 -11.85 -12.29
N ALA A 159 21.15 -12.99 -12.98
CA ALA A 159 20.21 -14.09 -12.76
C ALA A 159 20.29 -14.60 -11.31
N GLY A 160 19.16 -15.09 -10.78
CA GLY A 160 19.08 -15.64 -9.43
C GLY A 160 18.47 -14.69 -8.38
N PRO A 161 18.61 -15.04 -7.09
CA PRO A 161 18.01 -14.30 -6.00
C PRO A 161 18.85 -13.09 -5.57
N HIS A 162 18.17 -11.99 -5.27
CA HIS A 162 18.72 -10.76 -4.70
C HIS A 162 17.85 -10.31 -3.53
N GLU A 163 18.48 -9.93 -2.42
CA GLU A 163 17.76 -9.59 -1.20
C GLU A 163 18.01 -8.14 -0.81
N VAL A 164 16.94 -7.46 -0.40
CA VAL A 164 16.98 -6.09 0.11
C VAL A 164 16.07 -6.01 1.32
N THR A 165 16.59 -5.50 2.43
CA THR A 165 15.79 -5.23 3.62
C THR A 165 15.38 -3.77 3.61
N MET A 166 14.08 -3.52 3.77
CA MET A 166 13.51 -2.22 4.03
C MET A 166 13.10 -2.11 5.49
N THR A 167 13.56 -1.08 6.18
CA THR A 167 13.13 -0.75 7.54
C THR A 167 12.32 0.53 7.51
N ILE A 168 11.11 0.48 8.05
CA ILE A 168 10.21 1.62 8.21
C ILE A 168 10.12 1.94 9.69
N GLU A 169 10.71 3.06 10.09
CA GLU A 169 10.53 3.67 11.40
C GLU A 169 9.32 4.61 11.33
N LEU A 170 8.29 4.30 12.11
CA LEU A 170 7.05 5.04 12.16
C LEU A 170 7.07 6.09 13.28
N PRO A 171 6.45 7.26 13.06
CA PRO A 171 6.22 8.22 14.14
C PRO A 171 5.25 7.63 15.17
N LYS A 172 5.23 8.18 16.39
CA LYS A 172 4.23 7.80 17.40
C LYS A 172 2.82 8.02 16.87
N GLY A 173 1.96 7.00 16.96
CA GLY A 173 0.61 7.02 16.37
C GLY A 173 0.58 6.72 14.87
N GLY A 174 1.72 6.42 14.27
CA GLY A 174 1.83 5.82 12.95
C GLY A 174 1.64 4.31 13.01
N THR A 175 0.90 3.75 12.05
CA THR A 175 0.73 2.29 11.93
C THR A 175 0.73 1.85 10.47
N MET A 176 1.21 0.64 10.20
CA MET A 176 0.96 -0.02 8.92
C MET A 176 -0.51 -0.46 8.87
N ALA A 177 -1.20 -0.08 7.81
CA ALA A 177 -2.58 -0.46 7.58
C ALA A 177 -2.71 -1.99 7.53
N ARG A 178 -3.51 -2.55 8.45
CA ARG A 178 -3.87 -3.98 8.44
C ARG A 178 -4.62 -4.32 7.15
N SER A 179 -4.42 -5.54 6.67
CA SER A 179 -5.17 -6.08 5.52
C SER A 179 -6.68 -6.13 5.81
N ALA A 180 -7.52 -6.18 4.76
CA ALA A 180 -8.97 -6.26 4.93
C ALA A 180 -9.38 -7.48 5.78
N ALA A 181 -8.73 -8.62 5.58
CA ALA A 181 -8.97 -9.84 6.35
C ALA A 181 -8.67 -9.67 7.86
N GLU A 182 -7.68 -8.86 8.22
CA GLU A 182 -7.37 -8.58 9.63
C GLU A 182 -8.29 -7.53 10.26
N ARG A 183 -8.90 -6.66 9.46
CA ARG A 183 -9.86 -5.66 9.97
C ARG A 183 -11.27 -6.22 10.11
N TYR A 184 -11.66 -7.07 9.18
CA TYR A 184 -13.05 -7.49 9.02
C TYR A 184 -13.25 -9.01 9.17
N GLY A 185 -12.18 -9.77 9.44
CA GLY A 185 -12.19 -11.24 9.41
C GLY A 185 -12.09 -11.80 7.98
N PRO A 186 -11.84 -13.11 7.81
CA PRO A 186 -12.04 -13.75 6.52
C PRO A 186 -13.51 -13.55 6.08
N ALA A 187 -13.75 -13.39 4.78
CA ALA A 187 -15.11 -13.37 4.26
C ALA A 187 -15.74 -14.75 4.49
N ASP A 188 -16.47 -14.89 5.59
CA ASP A 188 -17.24 -16.09 5.91
C ASP A 188 -18.59 -16.00 5.20
N VAL A 189 -18.58 -16.35 3.91
CA VAL A 189 -19.81 -16.42 3.10
C VAL A 189 -20.63 -17.66 3.44
N ASP A 190 -20.02 -18.66 4.08
CA ASP A 190 -20.66 -19.94 4.41
C ASP A 190 -21.52 -19.82 5.68
N ASN A 191 -21.08 -19.03 6.66
CA ASN A 191 -21.87 -18.67 7.85
C ASN A 191 -22.51 -17.28 7.76
N TRP A 192 -22.45 -16.64 6.60
CA TRP A 192 -23.17 -15.39 6.37
C TRP A 192 -24.66 -15.66 6.52
N LEU A 193 -25.32 -15.09 7.53
CA LEU A 193 -26.75 -15.28 7.78
C LEU A 193 -27.57 -14.74 6.60
N PRO A 194 -28.06 -15.60 5.68
CA PRO A 194 -28.92 -15.14 4.62
C PRO A 194 -30.26 -14.79 5.25
N ASN A 195 -30.78 -13.59 4.99
CA ASN A 195 -32.01 -13.08 5.62
C ASN A 195 -31.89 -12.90 7.15
N ALA A 196 -30.75 -12.39 7.65
CA ALA A 196 -30.59 -12.02 9.07
C ALA A 196 -31.73 -11.12 9.61
N LEU A 197 -32.38 -10.38 8.71
CA LEU A 197 -33.66 -9.72 8.95
C LEU A 197 -34.73 -10.42 8.10
N SER A 198 -35.75 -10.99 8.75
CA SER A 198 -36.92 -11.50 8.05
C SER A 198 -37.80 -10.31 7.62
N TRP A 199 -37.96 -10.16 6.31
CA TRP A 199 -38.80 -9.12 5.71
C TRP A 199 -40.25 -9.15 6.22
N ALA A 200 -40.72 -10.32 6.67
CA ALA A 200 -42.06 -10.50 7.23
C ALA A 200 -42.20 -9.98 8.67
N THR A 201 -41.09 -9.87 9.41
CA THR A 201 -41.07 -9.42 10.81
C THR A 201 -40.40 -8.06 11.01
N THR A 202 -39.76 -7.52 9.98
CA THR A 202 -39.16 -6.19 9.96
C THR A 202 -39.94 -5.30 8.98
N PRO A 203 -41.14 -4.82 9.35
CA PRO A 203 -41.95 -4.04 8.44
C PRO A 203 -41.25 -2.72 8.12
N VAL A 204 -40.94 -2.51 6.85
CA VAL A 204 -40.67 -1.17 6.32
C VAL A 204 -42.04 -0.57 6.01
N ASP A 205 -42.44 0.46 6.75
CA ASP A 205 -43.70 1.14 6.48
C ASP A 205 -43.61 1.89 5.14
N VAL A 206 -44.26 1.32 4.13
CA VAL A 206 -44.43 1.92 2.80
C VAL A 206 -45.87 2.36 2.54
N SER A 207 -46.71 2.47 3.58
CA SER A 207 -48.13 2.83 3.47
C SER A 207 -48.36 4.17 2.78
N PHE A 208 -47.40 5.10 2.90
CA PHE A 208 -47.40 6.39 2.21
C PHE A 208 -47.43 6.27 0.67
N LEU A 209 -47.02 5.12 0.09
CA LEU A 209 -47.11 4.85 -1.35
C LEU A 209 -48.54 4.56 -1.83
N ASN A 210 -49.45 4.19 -0.93
CA ASN A 210 -50.83 3.80 -1.27
C ASN A 210 -51.83 4.97 -1.20
N HIS A 211 -51.37 6.20 -0.96
CA HIS A 211 -52.23 7.38 -0.93
C HIS A 211 -52.75 7.75 -2.34
N LYS A 212 -54.07 7.95 -2.46
CA LYS A 212 -54.72 8.45 -3.69
C LYS A 212 -55.04 9.95 -3.57
N PRO A 213 -54.86 10.75 -4.64
CA PRO A 213 -54.26 10.36 -5.92
C PRO A 213 -52.75 10.10 -5.79
N ALA A 214 -52.22 9.21 -6.64
CA ALA A 214 -50.79 8.93 -6.68
C ALA A 214 -49.99 10.22 -6.95
N GLY A 215 -48.84 10.38 -6.29
CA GLY A 215 -47.97 11.56 -6.44
C GLY A 215 -48.22 12.70 -5.44
N ARG A 216 -49.15 12.55 -4.48
CA ARG A 216 -49.40 13.56 -3.42
C ARG A 216 -48.14 13.96 -2.64
N HIS A 217 -47.22 13.02 -2.44
CA HIS A 217 -46.01 13.22 -1.64
C HIS A 217 -44.75 13.49 -2.47
N GLY A 218 -44.90 13.73 -3.79
CA GLY A 218 -43.79 13.98 -4.70
C GLY A 218 -42.97 12.73 -5.03
N PHE A 219 -41.93 12.91 -5.84
CA PHE A 219 -40.99 11.85 -6.18
C PHE A 219 -40.11 11.51 -4.97
N ILE A 220 -39.86 10.22 -4.73
CA ILE A 220 -38.85 9.78 -3.77
C ILE A 220 -37.50 10.33 -4.25
N ARG A 221 -36.86 11.12 -3.39
CA ARG A 221 -35.49 11.55 -3.59
C ARG A 221 -34.63 10.71 -2.66
N ALA A 222 -33.64 10.03 -3.23
CA ALA A 222 -32.55 9.48 -2.44
C ALA A 222 -31.57 10.63 -2.21
N GLU A 223 -31.45 11.06 -0.96
CA GLU A 223 -30.28 11.79 -0.49
C GLU A 223 -29.25 10.78 0.02
#